data_AF-A0AA95FH76-F1
#
_entry.id   AF-A0AA95FH76-F1
#
_cell.length_a   1.000
_cell.length_b   1.000
_cell.length_c   1.000
_cell.angle_alpha   90.00
_cell.angle_beta   90.00
_cell.angle_gamma   90.00
#
_symmetry.space_group_name_H-M   'P 1'
#
loop_
_entity.id
_entity.type
_entity.pdbx_description
1 polymer ?
#
loop_
_entity_poly.entity_id
_entity_poly.type
_entity_poly.pdbx_seq_one_letter_code
_entity_poly.pdbx_strand_id
1 'polypeptide(L)'
;MANLTLKLTVTNGTSLLGIIFKLFKVNNEIPLVDQVKNDSFTYDFDLEENEEYNLYIVGTNSLSVKGNTNINLVYNGVKFHGNFKNPTNRKGNGYFIMYSFDTK
;
A
#
# COMPACT_ATOMS: atom_id res chain seq x y z
N MET A 1 -15.18 -9.91 -10.38
CA MET A 1 -13.78 -10.15 -10.02
C MET A 1 -13.15 -8.85 -9.56
N ALA A 2 -12.95 -8.73 -8.26
CA ALA A 2 -12.29 -7.58 -7.66
C ALA A 2 -10.77 -7.66 -7.87
N ASN A 3 -10.13 -6.52 -8.12
CA ASN A 3 -8.68 -6.44 -8.21
C ASN A 3 -8.17 -5.18 -7.50
N LEU A 4 -6.94 -5.28 -7.02
CA LEU A 4 -6.21 -4.17 -6.44
C LEU A 4 -4.75 -4.24 -6.86
N THR A 5 -4.24 -3.14 -7.40
CA THR A 5 -2.83 -2.96 -7.75
C THR A 5 -2.27 -1.82 -6.91
N LEU A 6 -1.23 -2.10 -6.12
CA LEU A 6 -0.43 -1.09 -5.45
C LEU A 6 0.71 -0.63 -6.37
N LYS A 7 0.67 0.65 -6.75
CA LYS A 7 1.75 1.34 -7.45
C LYS A 7 2.41 2.30 -6.47
N LEU A 8 3.67 2.04 -6.15
CA LEU A 8 4.45 2.87 -5.27
C LEU A 8 5.64 3.47 -6.02
N THR A 9 5.76 4.79 -5.99
CA THR A 9 6.88 5.51 -6.60
C THR A 9 7.68 6.24 -5.54
N VAL A 10 8.96 5.91 -5.42
CA VAL A 10 9.94 6.65 -4.61
C VAL A 10 10.66 7.63 -5.54
N THR A 11 10.70 8.90 -5.18
CA THR A 11 11.44 9.91 -5.96
C THR A 11 12.65 10.42 -5.20
N ASN A 12 13.68 10.83 -5.94
CA ASN A 12 14.93 11.39 -5.43
C ASN A 12 15.74 10.43 -4.53
N GLY A 13 15.64 9.12 -4.76
CA GLY A 13 16.45 8.09 -4.13
C GLY A 13 15.68 6.79 -3.92
N THR A 14 16.11 6.02 -2.92
CA THR A 14 15.53 4.72 -2.52
C THR A 14 15.11 4.77 -1.05
N SER A 15 14.19 3.91 -0.62
CA SER A 15 13.83 3.80 0.80
C SER A 15 14.98 3.16 1.58
N LEU A 16 15.44 3.84 2.63
CA LEU A 16 16.59 3.36 3.43
C LEU A 16 16.27 2.08 4.21
N LEU A 17 15.11 2.03 4.87
CA LEU A 17 14.68 0.89 5.69
C LEU A 17 13.75 -0.07 4.93
N GLY A 18 13.60 0.16 3.62
CA GLY A 18 12.61 -0.54 2.80
C GLY A 18 11.19 -0.05 3.03
N ILE A 19 10.29 -0.63 2.25
CA ILE A 19 8.86 -0.36 2.25
C ILE A 19 8.19 -1.70 2.42
N ILE A 20 7.57 -1.86 3.57
CA ILE A 20 6.89 -3.06 3.99
C ILE A 20 5.42 -2.86 3.66
N PHE A 21 4.81 -3.81 2.98
CA PHE A 21 3.37 -3.84 2.81
C PHE A 21 2.82 -5.21 3.16
N LYS A 22 1.69 -5.20 3.87
CA LYS A 22 1.02 -6.40 4.35
C LYS A 22 -0.47 -6.35 4.06
N LEU A 23 -1.01 -7.40 3.46
CA LEU A 23 -2.44 -7.57 3.22
C LEU A 23 -3.00 -8.62 4.17
N PHE A 24 -4.03 -8.25 4.92
CA PHE A 24 -4.78 -9.16 5.78
C PHE A 24 -6.21 -9.27 5.28
N LYS A 25 -6.76 -10.49 5.30
CA LYS A 25 -8.20 -10.70 5.30
C LYS A 25 -8.73 -10.40 6.70
N VAL A 26 -9.86 -9.71 6.84
CA VAL A 26 -10.45 -9.42 8.15
C VAL A 26 -10.75 -10.73 8.89
N ASN A 27 -10.52 -10.73 10.21
CA ASN A 27 -10.57 -11.93 11.07
C ASN A 27 -9.49 -12.99 10.80
N ASN A 28 -8.48 -12.69 9.98
CA ASN A 28 -7.29 -13.52 9.82
C ASN A 28 -6.07 -12.83 10.46
N GLU A 29 -5.40 -13.53 11.37
CA GLU A 29 -4.19 -13.03 12.03
C GLU A 29 -2.94 -13.18 11.16
N ILE A 30 -2.99 -14.04 10.13
CA ILE A 30 -1.86 -14.30 9.24
C ILE A 30 -2.03 -13.43 7.97
N PRO A 31 -1.00 -12.66 7.58
CA PRO A 31 -1.06 -11.88 6.35
C PRO A 31 -1.09 -12.80 5.12
N LEU A 32 -1.96 -12.49 4.17
CA LEU A 32 -1.97 -13.13 2.84
C LEU A 32 -0.78 -12.70 2.00
N VAL A 33 -0.31 -11.47 2.21
CA VAL A 33 0.87 -10.91 1.56
C VAL A 33 1.71 -10.22 2.64
N ASP A 34 3.01 -10.50 2.66
CA ASP A 34 4.01 -9.81 3.47
C ASP A 34 5.28 -9.64 2.63
N GLN A 35 5.56 -8.40 2.21
CA GLN A 35 6.61 -8.10 1.24
C GLN A 35 7.37 -6.84 1.65
N VAL A 36 8.67 -6.82 1.28
CA VAL A 36 9.56 -5.67 1.49
C VAL A 36 10.21 -5.30 0.16
N LYS A 37 10.16 -4.01 -0.19
CA LYS A 37 10.77 -3.45 -1.41
C LYS A 37 11.48 -2.13 -1.08
N ASN A 38 12.59 -1.84 -1.75
CA ASN A 38 13.38 -0.63 -1.46
C ASN A 38 13.18 0.50 -2.48
N ASP A 39 12.68 0.17 -3.68
CA ASP A 39 12.56 1.10 -4.80
C ASP A 39 11.10 1.28 -5.23
N SER A 40 10.87 2.02 -6.32
CA SER A 40 9.56 2.09 -6.95
C SER A 40 9.12 0.70 -7.43
N PHE A 41 7.87 0.32 -7.19
CA PHE A 41 7.34 -0.98 -7.58
C PHE A 41 5.85 -0.93 -7.94
N THR A 42 5.40 -1.98 -8.60
CA THR A 42 3.99 -2.31 -8.79
C THR A 42 3.75 -3.71 -8.25
N TYR A 43 2.63 -3.91 -7.54
CA TYR A 43 2.23 -5.19 -6.99
C TYR A 43 0.73 -5.40 -7.17
N ASP A 44 0.36 -6.53 -7.76
CA ASP A 44 -1.03 -6.94 -7.93
C ASP A 44 -1.44 -7.88 -6.79
N PHE A 45 -2.60 -7.61 -6.19
CA PHE A 45 -3.17 -8.47 -5.16
C PHE A 45 -4.27 -9.33 -5.78
N ASP A 46 -4.17 -10.63 -5.54
CA ASP A 46 -5.25 -11.58 -5.80
C ASP A 46 -6.25 -11.50 -4.65
N LEU A 47 -7.47 -11.06 -4.95
CA LEU A 47 -8.53 -10.86 -3.97
C LEU A 47 -9.70 -11.80 -4.24
N GLU A 48 -10.26 -12.36 -3.15
CA GLU A 48 -11.50 -13.11 -3.19
C GLU A 48 -12.69 -12.13 -3.23
N GLU A 49 -13.80 -12.53 -3.85
CA GLU A 49 -15.02 -11.71 -3.93
C GLU A 49 -15.81 -11.77 -2.61
N ASN A 50 -16.51 -10.68 -2.28
CA ASN A 50 -17.33 -10.55 -1.07
C ASN A 50 -16.56 -10.71 0.25
N GLU A 51 -15.31 -10.26 0.26
CA GLU A 51 -14.42 -10.34 1.42
C GLU A 51 -13.91 -8.96 1.83
N GLU A 52 -13.54 -8.84 3.10
CA GLU A 52 -13.02 -7.59 3.68
C GLU A 52 -11.51 -7.72 3.94
N TYR A 53 -10.77 -6.66 3.65
CA TYR A 53 -9.31 -6.63 3.74
C TYR A 53 -8.77 -5.37 4.42
N ASN A 54 -7.61 -5.53 5.05
CA ASN A 54 -6.77 -4.44 5.56
C ASN A 54 -5.39 -4.49 4.90
N LEU A 55 -5.04 -3.44 4.15
CA LEU A 55 -3.71 -3.24 3.57
C LEU A 55 -2.92 -2.23 4.42
N TYR A 56 -1.82 -2.68 4.99
CA TYR A 56 -0.87 -1.86 5.74
C TYR A 56 0.35 -1.56 4.88
N ILE A 57 0.80 -0.30 4.88
CA ILE A 57 2.02 0.12 4.20
C ILE A 57 2.84 0.96 5.18
N VAL A 58 4.04 0.47 5.50
CA VAL A 58 5.03 1.14 6.35
C VAL A 58 6.27 1.38 5.50
N GLY A 59 6.85 2.57 5.57
CA GLY A 59 8.12 2.80 4.90
C GLY A 59 8.80 4.07 5.33
N THR A 60 10.03 4.21 4.85
CA THR A 60 10.80 5.45 4.92
C THR A 60 10.87 6.11 3.55
N ASN A 61 10.88 7.45 3.50
CA ASN A 61 11.21 8.12 2.24
C ASN A 61 12.73 8.02 2.01
N SER A 62 13.19 8.38 0.81
CA SER A 62 14.62 8.55 0.57
C SER A 62 15.21 9.61 1.50
N LEU A 63 16.47 9.45 1.90
CA LEU A 63 17.21 10.41 2.76
C LEU A 63 17.39 11.82 2.15
N SER A 64 17.05 12.01 0.87
CA SER A 64 17.04 13.33 0.25
C SER A 64 15.99 14.25 0.89
N VAL A 65 16.34 15.52 1.10
CA VAL A 65 15.41 16.57 1.60
C VAL A 65 14.20 16.75 0.67
N LYS A 66 14.33 16.35 -0.61
CA LYS A 66 13.24 16.35 -1.61
C LYS A 66 12.62 14.96 -1.82
N GLY A 67 13.01 13.98 -1.01
CA GLY A 67 12.49 12.62 -1.06
C GLY A 67 10.99 12.58 -0.81
N ASN A 68 10.27 11.88 -1.67
CA ASN A 68 8.86 11.59 -1.46
C ASN A 68 8.53 10.18 -1.92
N THR A 69 7.46 9.66 -1.34
CA THR A 69 6.84 8.41 -1.79
C THR A 69 5.39 8.69 -2.16
N ASN A 70 5.05 8.41 -3.41
CA ASN A 70 3.68 8.41 -3.92
C ASN A 70 3.13 6.98 -3.88
N ILE A 71 1.95 6.82 -3.28
CA ILE A 71 1.24 5.56 -3.16
C ILE A 71 -0.07 5.72 -3.92
N ASN A 72 -0.23 4.92 -4.97
CA ASN A 72 -1.41 4.93 -5.82
C ASN A 72 -1.99 3.52 -5.90
N LEU A 73 -3.26 3.37 -5.54
CA LEU A 73 -4.02 2.15 -5.68
C LEU A 73 -4.86 2.22 -6.96
N VAL A 74 -4.65 1.28 -7.88
CA VAL A 74 -5.53 1.07 -9.04
C VAL A 74 -6.43 -0.11 -8.71
N TYR A 75 -7.74 0.05 -8.83
CA TYR A 75 -8.68 -0.96 -8.36
C TYR A 75 -9.95 -1.01 -9.20
N ASN A 76 -10.57 -2.20 -9.22
CA ASN A 76 -11.88 -2.45 -9.79
C ASN A 76 -12.64 -3.39 -8.85
N GLY A 77 -13.94 -3.16 -8.66
CA GLY A 77 -14.75 -3.98 -7.75
C GLY A 77 -14.37 -3.86 -6.27
N VAL A 78 -13.66 -2.80 -5.87
CA VAL A 78 -13.25 -2.55 -4.47
C VAL A 78 -13.96 -1.32 -3.92
N LYS A 79 -14.39 -1.37 -2.67
CA LYS A 79 -15.00 -0.25 -1.94
C LYS A 79 -14.18 0.05 -0.67
N PHE A 80 -13.55 1.22 -0.63
CA PHE A 80 -12.76 1.65 0.53
C PHE A 80 -13.62 2.23 1.65
N HIS A 81 -13.17 2.02 2.88
CA HIS A 81 -13.77 2.55 4.10
C HIS A 81 -12.97 3.75 4.63
N GLY A 82 -13.67 4.75 5.18
CA GLY A 82 -13.08 5.93 5.80
C GLY A 82 -12.56 6.98 4.82
N ASN A 83 -11.74 7.91 5.33
CA ASN A 83 -11.17 9.01 4.55
C ASN A 83 -9.95 8.55 3.72
N PHE A 84 -10.25 7.87 2.63
CA PHE A 84 -9.27 7.39 1.65
C PHE A 84 -8.82 8.52 0.72
N LYS A 85 -7.52 8.82 0.73
CA LYS A 85 -6.89 9.65 -0.32
C LYS A 85 -6.12 8.75 -1.27
N ASN A 86 -6.39 8.88 -2.56
CA ASN A 86 -5.69 8.14 -3.59
C ASN A 86 -5.55 8.96 -4.88
N PRO A 87 -4.33 9.22 -5.35
CA PRO A 87 -3.06 8.81 -4.74
C PRO A 87 -2.78 9.54 -3.41
N THR A 88 -2.00 8.90 -2.54
CA THR A 88 -1.46 9.50 -1.31
C THR A 88 0.02 9.80 -1.47
N ASN A 89 0.42 11.04 -1.16
CA ASN A 89 1.82 11.45 -1.17
C ASN A 89 2.35 11.55 0.26
N ARG A 90 3.52 10.98 0.53
CA ARG A 90 4.20 11.00 1.83
C ARG A 90 5.55 11.71 1.73
N LYS A 91 5.81 12.57 2.72
CA LYS A 91 7.05 13.33 2.92
C LYS A 91 7.51 13.12 4.36
N GLY A 92 8.79 13.39 4.66
CA GLY A 92 9.39 13.22 5.99
C GLY A 92 10.12 11.89 6.16
N ASN A 93 10.54 11.54 7.38
CA ASN A 93 11.45 10.41 7.59
C ASN A 93 10.79 9.04 7.51
N GLY A 94 9.48 8.95 7.79
CA GLY A 94 8.73 7.69 7.75
C GLY A 94 7.24 7.93 7.62
N TYR A 95 6.52 6.89 7.23
CA TYR A 95 5.07 6.91 7.10
C TYR A 95 4.46 5.55 7.42
N PHE A 96 3.22 5.61 7.89
CA PHE A 96 2.32 4.48 8.06
C PHE A 96 0.99 4.82 7.40
N ILE A 97 0.46 3.87 6.63
CA ILE A 97 -0.85 3.99 6.00
C ILE A 97 -1.58 2.67 6.16
N MET A 98 -2.87 2.75 6.45
CA MET A 98 -3.79 1.63 6.44
C MET A 98 -4.93 1.94 5.47
N TYR A 99 -5.29 0.95 4.66
CA TYR A 99 -6.46 0.98 3.81
C TYR A 99 -7.36 -0.21 4.15
N SER A 100 -8.60 0.06 4.53
CA SER A 100 -9.62 -0.95 4.78
C SER A 100 -10.63 -0.92 3.63
N PHE A 101 -10.99 -2.08 3.09
CA PHE A 101 -11.88 -2.15 1.93
C PHE A 101 -12.60 -3.51 1.79
N ASP A 102 -13.75 -3.48 1.12
CA ASP A 102 -14.50 -4.66 0.71
C ASP A 102 -14.30 -4.94 -0.77
N THR A 103 -14.35 -6.22 -1.16
CA THR A 103 -14.51 -6.65 -2.55
C THR A 103 -15.98 -6.91 -2.88
N LYS A 104 -16.37 -6.58 -4.11
CA LYS A 104 -17.71 -6.83 -4.68
C LYS A 104 -17.70 -8.02 -5.62
#